data_AF-A0A9D3QCR6-F1
#
_entry.id   AF-A0A9D3QCR6-F1
#
_cell.length_a   1.000
_cell.length_b   1.000
_cell.length_c   1.000
_cell.angle_alpha   90.00
_cell.angle_beta   90.00
_cell.angle_gamma   90.00
#
_symmetry.space_group_name_H-M   'P 1'
#
loop_
_entity.id
_entity.type
_entity.pdbx_description
1 polymer ?
#
loop_
_entity_poly.entity_id
_entity_poly.type
_entity_poly.pdbx_seq_one_letter_code
_entity_poly.pdbx_strand_id
1 'polypeptide(L)'
;MTNILENHKEVGACVQASVMAHLIMNILEELENEGFKKFQLYLNVDVQEGLIPIPWGHLETKSVTDVVTLMMNSYGTEIVKVIVEILKKIPRSDLVQRLEKDQEKSCLTVESQR
;
A
#
# COMPACT_ATOMS: atom_id res chain seq x y z
N MET A 1 34.59 20.24 -25.16
CA MET A 1 33.80 19.04 -25.48
C MET A 1 33.45 18.36 -24.17
N THR A 2 32.27 18.63 -23.62
CA THR A 2 31.76 17.95 -22.42
C THR A 2 30.44 17.31 -22.79
N ASN A 3 30.40 15.98 -22.74
CA ASN A 3 29.27 15.14 -23.12
C ASN A 3 28.14 15.32 -22.09
N ILE A 4 26.98 15.83 -22.53
CA ILE A 4 25.78 16.08 -21.71
C ILE A 4 24.84 14.84 -21.71
N LEU A 5 25.34 13.65 -22.02
CA LEU A 5 24.52 12.46 -22.27
C LEU A 5 24.52 11.41 -21.15
N GLU A 6 25.15 11.65 -20.01
CA GLU A 6 25.09 10.72 -18.86
C GLU A 6 24.00 11.05 -17.82
N ASN A 7 23.36 12.22 -17.87
CA ASN A 7 22.38 12.62 -16.84
C ASN A 7 20.92 12.19 -17.11
N HIS A 8 20.57 11.65 -18.29
CA HIS A 8 19.18 11.31 -18.61
C HIS A 8 18.73 9.94 -18.10
N LYS A 9 19.66 9.04 -17.76
CA LYS A 9 19.33 7.69 -17.27
C LYS A 9 18.99 7.69 -15.77
N GLU A 10 19.58 8.59 -14.99
CA GLU A 10 19.30 8.75 -13.56
C GLU A 10 17.99 9.49 -13.29
N VAL A 11 17.65 10.50 -14.10
CA VAL A 11 16.37 11.23 -13.97
C VAL A 11 15.17 10.37 -14.36
N GLY A 12 15.30 9.52 -15.38
CA GLY A 12 14.22 8.61 -15.81
C GLY A 12 13.87 7.52 -14.79
N ALA A 13 14.87 6.98 -14.08
CA ALA A 13 14.65 5.99 -13.03
C ALA A 13 13.99 6.61 -11.78
N CYS A 14 14.37 7.84 -11.41
CA CYS A 14 13.80 8.57 -10.27
C CYS A 14 12.31 8.93 -10.49
N VAL A 15 11.93 9.34 -11.70
CA VAL A 15 10.53 9.64 -12.05
C VAL A 15 9.67 8.37 -12.01
N GLN A 16 10.18 7.25 -12.52
CA GLN A 16 9.46 5.96 -12.50
C GLN A 16 9.22 5.44 -11.07
N ALA A 17 10.23 5.54 -10.19
CA ALA A 17 10.09 5.21 -8.77
C ALA A 17 9.01 6.07 -8.09
N SER A 18 8.96 7.38 -8.39
CA SER A 18 7.97 8.30 -7.82
C SER A 18 6.53 7.97 -8.27
N VAL A 19 6.31 7.72 -9.56
CA VAL A 19 4.97 7.36 -10.08
C VAL A 19 4.49 6.03 -9.50
N MET A 20 5.40 5.05 -9.38
CA MET A 20 5.10 3.75 -8.79
C MET A 20 4.74 3.85 -7.31
N ALA A 21 5.49 4.65 -6.55
CA ALA A 21 5.20 4.90 -5.13
C ALA A 21 3.79 5.48 -4.93
N HIS A 22 3.41 6.47 -5.74
CA HIS A 22 2.07 7.08 -5.66
C HIS A 22 0.96 6.10 -5.99
N LEU A 23 1.13 5.28 -7.04
CA LEU A 23 0.12 4.28 -7.41
C LEU A 23 -0.10 3.27 -6.29
N ILE A 24 1.00 2.76 -5.71
CA ILE A 24 0.95 1.81 -4.60
C ILE A 24 0.27 2.46 -3.38
N MET A 25 0.64 3.69 -3.05
CA MET A 25 0.07 4.43 -1.93
C MET A 25 -1.45 4.55 -2.06
N ASN A 26 -1.94 4.99 -3.21
CA ASN A 26 -3.39 5.12 -3.46
C ASN A 26 -4.12 3.78 -3.26
N ILE A 27 -3.56 2.68 -3.76
CA ILE A 27 -4.17 1.34 -3.62
C ILE A 27 -4.22 0.92 -2.14
N LEU A 28 -3.16 1.18 -1.38
CA LEU A 28 -3.11 0.83 0.04
C LEU A 28 -3.97 1.75 0.92
N GLU A 29 -4.16 3.01 0.51
CA GLU A 29 -5.07 3.96 1.15
C GLU A 29 -6.55 3.61 0.91
N GLU A 30 -6.86 2.91 -0.19
CA GLU A 30 -8.21 2.40 -0.42
C GLU A 30 -8.61 1.29 0.57
N LEU A 31 -7.65 0.60 1.18
CA LEU A 31 -7.92 -0.44 2.18
C LEU A 31 -8.49 0.16 3.47
N GLU A 32 -9.41 -0.55 4.12
CA GLU A 32 -9.78 -0.19 5.50
C GLU A 32 -8.58 -0.37 6.45
N ASN A 33 -8.64 0.27 7.63
CA ASN A 33 -7.63 0.10 8.67
C ASN A 33 -7.34 -1.37 9.01
N GLU A 34 -8.35 -2.24 9.00
CA GLU A 34 -8.14 -3.68 9.20
C GLU A 34 -7.49 -4.37 7.99
N GLY A 35 -7.83 -3.96 6.77
CA GLY A 35 -7.19 -4.42 5.55
C GLY A 35 -5.70 -4.05 5.52
N PHE A 36 -5.38 -2.81 5.87
CA PHE A 36 -3.99 -2.34 5.95
C PHE A 36 -3.19 -3.04 7.06
N LYS A 37 -3.80 -3.31 8.23
CA LYS A 37 -3.15 -4.12 9.28
C LYS A 37 -2.85 -5.55 8.80
N LYS A 38 -3.76 -6.17 8.07
CA LYS A 38 -3.52 -7.49 7.45
C LYS A 38 -2.40 -7.42 6.41
N PHE A 39 -2.36 -6.35 5.62
CA PHE A 39 -1.27 -6.10 4.67
C PHE A 39 0.10 -6.05 5.37
N GLN A 40 0.21 -5.28 6.45
CA GLN A 40 1.43 -5.22 7.28
C GLN A 40 1.78 -6.59 7.87
N LEU A 41 0.78 -7.37 8.29
CA LEU A 41 1.02 -8.71 8.84
C LEU A 41 1.63 -9.64 7.77
N TYR A 42 1.09 -9.65 6.56
CA TYR A 42 1.63 -10.48 5.47
C TYR A 42 3.05 -10.05 5.05
N LEU A 43 3.38 -8.76 5.09
CA LEU A 43 4.75 -8.29 4.89
C LEU A 43 5.73 -8.82 5.94
N ASN A 44 5.23 -9.20 7.11
CA ASN A 44 6.05 -9.74 8.19
C ASN A 44 6.20 -11.26 8.14
N VAL A 45 5.19 -12.00 7.67
CA VAL A 45 5.17 -13.47 7.82
C VAL A 45 5.22 -14.24 6.50
N ASP A 46 4.88 -13.62 5.38
CA ASP A 46 4.61 -14.37 4.14
C ASP A 46 4.89 -13.50 2.90
N VAL A 47 6.18 -13.25 2.70
CA VAL A 47 6.73 -12.65 1.48
C VAL A 47 7.25 -13.74 0.54
N GLN A 48 7.29 -13.44 -0.75
CA GLN A 48 7.70 -14.38 -1.80
C GLN A 48 9.07 -15.02 -1.50
N GLU A 49 9.25 -16.28 -1.92
CA GLU A 49 10.50 -17.03 -1.75
C GLU A 49 11.71 -16.24 -2.31
N GLY A 50 12.76 -16.12 -1.50
CA GLY A 50 13.95 -15.32 -1.81
C GLY A 50 13.90 -13.87 -1.34
N LEU A 51 12.79 -13.40 -0.78
CA LEU A 51 12.69 -12.08 -0.14
C LEU A 51 12.71 -12.20 1.39
N ILE A 52 13.25 -11.17 2.04
CA ILE A 52 13.33 -11.10 3.50
C ILE A 52 12.08 -10.39 4.02
N PRO A 53 11.28 -11.03 4.91
CA PRO A 53 10.14 -10.36 5.51
C PRO A 53 10.55 -9.14 6.33
N ILE A 54 9.71 -8.11 6.38
CA ILE A 54 9.98 -6.92 7.18
C ILE A 54 9.55 -7.19 8.63
N PRO A 55 10.40 -6.95 9.64
CA PRO A 55 10.03 -7.15 11.04
C PRO A 55 8.82 -6.32 11.46
N TRP A 56 7.91 -6.92 12.24
CA TRP A 56 6.67 -6.27 12.70
C TRP A 56 6.91 -4.92 13.40
N GLY A 57 7.97 -4.80 14.21
CA GLY A 57 8.35 -3.54 14.86
C GLY A 57 8.68 -2.39 13.92
N HIS A 58 8.96 -2.68 12.64
CA HIS A 58 9.13 -1.67 11.59
C HIS A 58 7.86 -1.38 10.78
N LEU A 59 6.74 -2.02 11.11
CA LEU A 59 5.46 -1.92 10.39
C LEU A 59 4.33 -1.40 11.28
N GLU A 60 4.19 -1.90 12.51
CA GLU A 60 3.00 -1.73 13.35
C GLU A 60 2.46 -0.30 13.47
N THR A 61 3.34 0.69 13.60
CA THR A 61 2.97 2.10 13.83
C THR A 61 3.16 2.99 12.62
N LYS A 62 3.44 2.41 11.44
CA LYS A 62 3.85 3.15 10.25
C LYS A 62 2.65 3.56 9.41
N SER A 63 2.74 4.76 8.85
CA SER A 63 1.78 5.25 7.86
C SER A 63 1.88 4.44 6.55
N VAL A 64 0.87 4.56 5.68
CA VAL A 64 0.91 3.97 4.34
C VAL A 64 2.18 4.41 3.61
N THR A 65 2.46 5.72 3.61
CA THR A 65 3.66 6.30 3.00
C THR A 65 4.95 5.67 3.51
N ASP A 66 5.09 5.54 4.83
CA ASP A 66 6.31 4.97 5.41
C ASP A 66 6.47 3.49 5.04
N VAL A 67 5.37 2.72 5.00
CA VAL A 67 5.39 1.32 4.58
C VAL A 67 5.79 1.21 3.11
N VAL A 68 5.25 2.05 2.22
CA VAL A 68 5.61 2.06 0.80
C VAL A 68 7.10 2.38 0.61
N THR A 69 7.60 3.42 1.27
CA THR A 69 9.04 3.76 1.23
C THR A 69 9.90 2.60 1.74
N LEU A 70 9.50 1.95 2.83
CA LEU A 70 10.23 0.81 3.39
C LEU A 70 10.25 -0.38 2.42
N MET A 71 9.13 -0.67 1.76
CA MET A 71 9.04 -1.72 0.76
C MET A 71 9.90 -1.41 -0.48
N MET A 72 9.96 -0.14 -0.91
CA MET A 72 10.82 0.25 -2.03
C MET A 72 12.30 0.04 -1.71
N ASN A 73 12.69 0.37 -0.47
CA ASN A 73 14.06 0.17 0.00
C ASN A 73 14.40 -1.33 0.19
N SER A 74 13.42 -2.15 0.57
CA SER A 74 13.64 -3.57 0.88
C SER A 74 13.57 -4.47 -0.35
N TYR A 75 12.64 -4.21 -1.26
CA TYR A 75 12.32 -5.08 -2.40
C TYR A 75 12.69 -4.49 -3.76
N GLY A 76 13.03 -3.19 -3.83
CA GLY A 76 13.43 -2.52 -5.06
C GLY A 76 12.38 -2.69 -6.17
N THR A 77 12.78 -3.30 -7.29
CA THR A 77 11.92 -3.52 -8.46
C THR A 77 10.85 -4.60 -8.24
N GLU A 78 11.03 -5.49 -7.27
CA GLU A 78 10.09 -6.60 -7.02
C GLU A 78 8.89 -6.17 -6.15
N ILE A 79 8.88 -4.92 -5.68
CA ILE A 79 7.84 -4.37 -4.82
C ILE A 79 6.42 -4.59 -5.37
N VAL A 80 6.22 -4.40 -6.68
CA VAL A 80 4.90 -4.52 -7.31
C VAL A 80 4.37 -5.95 -7.20
N LYS A 81 5.23 -6.96 -7.39
CA LYS A 81 4.84 -8.37 -7.29
C LYS A 81 4.44 -8.71 -5.85
N VAL A 82 5.24 -8.26 -4.88
CA VAL A 82 4.96 -8.46 -3.45
C VAL A 82 3.59 -7.88 -3.08
N ILE A 83 3.30 -6.65 -3.50
CA ILE A 83 2.02 -5.99 -3.22
C ILE A 83 0.85 -6.76 -3.83
N VAL A 84 0.95 -7.13 -5.11
CA VAL A 84 -0.12 -7.85 -5.80
C VAL A 84 -0.42 -9.18 -5.12
N GLU A 85 0.60 -9.94 -4.71
CA GLU A 85 0.41 -11.22 -4.02
C GLU A 85 -0.22 -11.06 -2.64
N ILE A 86 0.17 -10.03 -1.87
CA ILE A 86 -0.42 -9.76 -0.56
C ILE A 86 -1.87 -9.28 -0.71
N LEU A 87 -2.15 -8.37 -1.66
CA LEU A 87 -3.50 -7.85 -1.88
C LEU A 87 -4.49 -8.96 -2.29
N LYS A 88 -4.06 -9.99 -3.02
CA LYS A 88 -4.91 -11.16 -3.32
C LYS A 88 -5.33 -11.95 -2.07
N LYS A 89 -4.53 -11.91 -1.00
CA LYS A 89 -4.80 -12.61 0.27
C LYS A 89 -5.72 -11.81 1.20
N ILE A 90 -5.92 -10.53 0.92
CA ILE A 90 -6.79 -9.65 1.71
C ILE A 90 -8.17 -9.63 1.03
N PRO A 91 -9.21 -10.24 1.64
CA PRO A 91 -10.53 -10.25 1.05
C PRO A 91 -11.09 -8.83 0.97
N ARG A 92 -11.65 -8.46 -0.20
CA ARG A 92 -12.34 -7.19 -0.43
C ARG A 92 -13.63 -7.00 0.39
N SER A 93 -13.92 -7.91 1.32
CA SER A 93 -15.01 -7.76 2.28
C SER A 93 -14.83 -6.51 3.14
N ASP A 94 -13.61 -6.01 3.29
CA ASP A 94 -13.34 -4.71 3.90
C ASP A 94 -13.99 -3.55 3.12
N LEU A 95 -13.88 -3.53 1.79
CA LEU A 95 -14.54 -2.54 0.94
C LEU A 95 -16.07 -2.68 0.94
N VAL A 96 -16.58 -3.91 1.00
CA VAL A 96 -18.03 -4.17 1.10
C VAL A 96 -18.59 -3.71 2.44
N GLN A 97 -17.90 -4.00 3.54
CA GLN A 97 -18.29 -3.56 4.88
C GLN A 97 -18.34 -2.03 5.00
N ARG A 98 -17.39 -1.32 4.34
CA ARG A 98 -17.40 0.14 4.27
C ARG A 98 -18.61 0.67 3.52
N LEU A 99 -18.93 0.04 2.38
CA LEU A 99 -20.11 0.39 1.60
C LEU A 99 -21.41 0.17 2.40
N GLU A 100 -21.51 -0.94 3.13
CA GLU A 100 -22.66 -1.23 4.01
C GLU A 100 -22.80 -0.19 5.14
N LYS A 101 -21.68 0.15 5.81
CA LYS A 101 -21.67 1.20 6.86
C LYS A 101 -22.04 2.58 6.32
N ASP A 102 -21.57 2.92 5.12
CA ASP A 102 -21.88 4.21 4.50
C ASP A 102 -23.33 4.25 3.98
N GLN A 103 -23.90 3.12 3.57
CA GLN A 103 -25.33 2.99 3.26
C GLN A 103 -26.22 3.11 4.49
N GLU A 104 -25.82 2.56 5.64
CA GLU A 104 -26.59 2.69 6.89
C GLU A 104 -26.66 4.15 7.37
N LYS A 105 -25.59 4.93 7.15
CA LYS A 105 -25.54 6.37 7.46
C LYS A 105 -26.43 7.23 6.58
N SER A 106 -26.79 6.80 5.37
CA SER A 106 -27.70 7.57 4.52
C SER A 106 -29.18 7.40 4.89
N CYS A 107 -29.52 6.41 5.73
CA CYS A 107 -30.91 6.12 6.12
C CYS A 107 -31.29 6.68 7.51
N LEU A 108 -30.34 7.04 8.38
CA LEU A 108 -30.64 7.53 9.73
C LEU A 108 -30.69 9.07 9.82
N THR A 109 -31.70 9.68 9.18
CA THR A 109 -32.16 11.06 9.52
C THR A 109 -33.67 11.17 9.62
N VAL A 110 -34.33 10.10 10.02
CA VAL A 110 -35.68 10.10 10.60
C VAL A 110 -35.57 9.11 11.75
N GLU A 111 -35.23 9.53 12.95
CA GLU A 111 -36.22 9.74 13.99
C GLU A 111 -35.47 10.27 15.22
N SER A 112 -35.78 11.48 15.66
CA SER A 112 -35.84 11.86 17.08
C SER A 112 -35.99 13.37 17.22
N GLN A 113 -37.19 13.87 16.95
CA GLN A 113 -37.80 14.91 17.79
C GLN A 113 -39.29 14.57 17.89
N ARG A 114 -39.64 13.90 18.99
CA ARG A 114 -41.00 13.83 19.50
C ARG A 114 -41.12 14.84 20.62
#